data_AF-A0A2J6HA14-F1
#
_entry.id   AF-A0A2J6HA14-F1
#
_cell.length_a   1.000
_cell.length_b   1.000
_cell.length_c   1.000
_cell.angle_alpha   90.00
_cell.angle_beta   90.00
_cell.angle_gamma   90.00
#
_symmetry.space_group_name_H-M   'P 1'
#
loop_
_entity.id
_entity.type
_entity.pdbx_description
1 polymer ?
#
loop_
_entity_poly.entity_id
_entity_poly.type
_entity_poly.pdbx_seq_one_letter_code
_entity_poly.pdbx_strand_id
1 'polypeptide(L)'
;MGRVPMRDTAAELSWTGASVIINFKGAAVKATLNDEKGLNYYNVVIDGKVANVLKPAQGRKEYTLASGLSKGKHQLQLFKRTEYDWGRTWIFSLSVDGQLLPPP
;
A
#
# COMPACT_ATOMS: atom_id res chain seq x y z
N MET A 1 10.21 -1.48 2.72
CA MET A 1 10.95 -2.52 3.47
C MET A 1 10.78 -3.86 2.80
N GLY A 2 11.86 -4.65 2.70
CA GLY A 2 11.89 -5.93 2.01
C GLY A 2 12.66 -5.89 0.68
N ARG A 3 12.76 -7.03 0.00
CA ARG A 3 13.34 -7.12 -1.36
C ARG A 3 12.32 -6.62 -2.36
N VAL A 4 12.44 -5.35 -2.77
CA VAL A 4 11.50 -4.64 -3.63
C VAL A 4 12.24 -4.18 -4.88
N PRO A 5 12.20 -4.95 -5.97
CA PRO A 5 12.71 -4.47 -7.26
C PRO A 5 11.96 -3.21 -7.69
N MET A 6 12.71 -2.18 -8.09
CA MET A 6 12.16 -1.00 -8.75
C MET A 6 12.19 -1.24 -10.25
N ARG A 7 11.02 -1.07 -10.89
CA ARG A 7 10.85 -1.00 -12.34
C ARG A 7 10.70 0.48 -12.72
N ASP A 8 10.77 0.78 -14.01
CA ASP A 8 10.69 2.16 -14.54
C ASP A 8 9.49 2.96 -14.00
N THR A 9 8.36 2.30 -13.74
CA THR A 9 7.11 2.93 -13.30
C THR A 9 6.47 2.32 -12.06
N ALA A 10 7.11 1.32 -11.42
CA ALA A 10 6.48 0.61 -10.31
C ALA A 10 7.47 -0.04 -9.35
N ALA A 11 7.07 -0.13 -8.08
CA ALA A 11 7.70 -1.00 -7.09
C ALA A 11 7.03 -2.39 -7.11
N GLU A 12 7.81 -3.46 -7.05
CA GLU A 12 7.30 -4.84 -7.06
C GLU A 12 7.39 -5.49 -5.67
N LEU A 13 6.25 -5.96 -5.14
CA LEU A 13 6.16 -6.67 -3.86
C LEU A 13 5.87 -8.15 -4.08
N SER A 14 6.88 -8.99 -3.81
CA SER A 14 6.80 -10.43 -4.05
C SER A 14 6.72 -11.24 -2.75
N TRP A 15 7.37 -10.80 -1.68
CA TRP A 15 7.51 -11.60 -0.46
C TRP A 15 6.55 -11.16 0.66
N THR A 16 6.14 -12.13 1.47
CA THR A 16 5.39 -11.85 2.71
C THR A 16 6.18 -10.89 3.61
N GLY A 17 5.47 -10.03 4.34
CA GLY A 17 6.07 -9.00 5.17
C GLY A 17 6.64 -7.79 4.43
N ALA A 18 6.77 -7.86 3.09
CA ALA A 18 7.13 -6.69 2.30
C ALA A 18 6.12 -5.56 2.58
N SER A 19 6.65 -4.38 2.89
CA SER A 19 5.87 -3.26 3.39
C SER A 19 6.24 -1.96 2.72
N VAL A 20 5.23 -1.14 2.42
CA VAL A 20 5.41 0.27 2.10
C VAL A 20 4.92 1.09 3.27
N ILE A 21 5.75 2.01 3.75
CA ILE A 21 5.44 2.87 4.90
C ILE A 21 5.64 4.32 4.49
N ILE A 22 4.65 5.16 4.72
CA ILE A 22 4.72 6.61 4.48
C ILE A 22 4.12 7.37 5.65
N ASN A 23 4.66 8.56 5.91
CA ASN A 23 4.01 9.55 6.76
C ASN A 23 3.30 10.57 5.85
N PHE A 24 2.09 10.99 6.22
CA PHE A 24 1.34 11.99 5.46
C PHE A 24 0.55 12.92 6.38
N LYS A 25 0.23 14.11 5.89
CA LYS A 25 -0.73 15.02 6.50
C LYS A 25 -1.97 15.11 5.61
N GLY A 26 -3.13 14.68 6.09
CA GLY A 26 -4.36 14.58 5.29
C GLY A 26 -5.48 13.88 6.06
N ALA A 27 -6.51 13.45 5.33
CA ALA A 27 -7.63 12.66 5.83
C ALA A 27 -7.89 11.37 5.01
N ALA A 28 -7.18 11.16 3.90
CA ALA A 28 -7.32 9.99 3.05
C ALA A 28 -6.03 9.62 2.32
N VAL A 29 -5.90 8.34 1.97
CA VAL A 29 -4.79 7.81 1.18
C VAL A 29 -5.27 6.72 0.23
N LYS A 30 -4.76 6.77 -1.00
CA LYS A 30 -5.06 5.83 -2.09
C LYS A 30 -3.78 5.26 -2.68
N ALA A 31 -3.89 4.10 -3.32
CA ALA A 31 -2.82 3.49 -4.09
C ALA A 31 -3.31 2.99 -5.45
N THR A 32 -2.48 3.13 -6.48
CA THR A 32 -2.71 2.46 -7.76
C THR A 32 -1.89 1.17 -7.80
N LEU A 33 -2.58 0.04 -7.85
CA LEU A 33 -2.00 -1.30 -7.73
C LEU A 33 -2.38 -2.17 -8.94
N ASN A 34 -1.57 -3.18 -9.24
CA ASN A 34 -1.95 -4.31 -10.09
C ASN A 34 -1.48 -5.59 -9.40
N ASP A 35 -2.40 -6.51 -9.11
CA ASP A 35 -2.03 -7.83 -8.60
C ASP A 35 -1.83 -8.82 -9.74
N GLU A 36 -0.78 -9.62 -9.68
CA GLU A 36 -0.49 -10.60 -10.73
C GLU A 36 -1.60 -11.65 -10.87
N LYS A 37 -2.12 -12.15 -9.74
CA LYS A 37 -3.10 -13.25 -9.71
C LYS A 37 -4.45 -12.84 -9.10
N GLY A 38 -4.55 -11.67 -8.50
CA GLY A 38 -5.72 -11.25 -7.72
C GLY A 38 -5.89 -12.06 -6.43
N LEU A 39 -4.81 -12.66 -5.94
CA LEU A 39 -4.82 -13.59 -4.82
C LEU A 39 -4.15 -12.99 -3.58
N ASN A 40 -3.35 -11.93 -3.72
CA ASN A 40 -2.65 -11.36 -2.58
C ASN A 40 -3.59 -10.63 -1.62
N TYR A 41 -3.21 -10.66 -0.34
CA TYR A 41 -3.88 -9.90 0.72
C TYR A 41 -2.89 -8.98 1.42
N TYR A 42 -3.36 -7.80 1.76
CA TYR A 42 -2.59 -6.75 2.42
C TYR A 42 -3.33 -6.25 3.65
N ASN A 43 -2.61 -6.04 4.75
CA ASN A 43 -3.11 -5.20 5.83
C ASN A 43 -2.84 -3.74 5.47
N VAL A 44 -3.88 -2.92 5.57
CA VAL A 44 -3.76 -1.46 5.60
C VAL A 44 -3.73 -1.06 7.07
N VAL A 45 -2.59 -0.56 7.52
CA VAL A 45 -2.35 -0.13 8.90
C VAL A 45 -2.26 1.39 8.91
N ILE A 46 -3.08 2.03 9.74
CA ILE A 46 -3.06 3.48 9.98
C ILE A 46 -2.71 3.71 11.45
N ASP A 47 -1.67 4.50 11.71
CA ASP A 47 -1.22 4.86 13.06
C ASP A 47 -1.03 3.63 13.98
N GLY A 48 -0.43 2.57 13.42
CA GLY A 48 -0.16 1.31 14.12
C GLY A 48 -1.36 0.37 14.29
N LYS A 49 -2.55 0.73 13.80
CA LYS A 49 -3.76 -0.09 13.89
C LYS A 49 -4.21 -0.60 12.52
N VAL A 50 -4.59 -1.87 12.42
CA VAL A 50 -5.16 -2.43 11.18
C VAL A 50 -6.51 -1.76 10.93
N ALA A 51 -6.59 -0.95 9.88
CA ALA A 51 -7.81 -0.24 9.47
C ALA A 51 -8.64 -1.06 8.49
N ASN A 52 -7.99 -1.82 7.59
CA ASN A 52 -8.65 -2.65 6.59
C ASN A 52 -7.75 -3.79 6.12
N VAL A 53 -8.35 -4.83 5.50
CA VAL A 53 -7.66 -5.84 4.71
C VAL A 53 -8.00 -5.62 3.24
N LEU A 54 -6.99 -5.32 2.43
CA LEU A 54 -7.12 -5.13 0.99
C LEU A 54 -6.82 -6.45 0.25
N LYS A 55 -7.67 -6.81 -0.71
CA LYS A 55 -7.40 -7.83 -1.73
C LYS A 55 -7.36 -7.15 -3.10
N PRO A 56 -6.18 -6.74 -3.61
CA PRO A 56 -6.09 -6.13 -4.92
C PRO A 56 -6.42 -7.17 -6.00
N ALA A 57 -7.03 -6.72 -7.08
CA ALA A 57 -7.44 -7.55 -8.20
C ALA A 57 -6.38 -7.54 -9.29
N GLN A 58 -6.51 -8.45 -10.25
CA GLN A 58 -5.79 -8.34 -11.51
C GLN A 58 -6.20 -7.08 -12.28
N GLY A 59 -5.23 -6.51 -12.97
CA GLY A 59 -5.33 -5.25 -13.71
C GLY A 59 -4.99 -4.03 -12.85
N ARG A 60 -4.45 -2.99 -13.50
CA ARG A 60 -4.11 -1.72 -12.83
C ARG A 60 -5.39 -1.02 -12.37
N LYS A 61 -5.54 -0.83 -11.06
CA LYS A 61 -6.71 -0.22 -10.41
C LYS A 61 -6.30 0.68 -9.25
N GLU A 62 -7.09 1.71 -9.00
CA GLU A 62 -6.96 2.57 -7.83
C GLU A 62 -7.75 1.98 -6.65
N TYR A 63 -7.16 2.04 -5.46
CA TYR A 63 -7.74 1.55 -4.22
C TYR A 63 -7.67 2.64 -3.15
N THR A 64 -8.80 2.92 -2.50
CA THR A 64 -8.82 3.69 -1.26
C THR A 64 -8.29 2.81 -0.13
N LEU A 65 -7.13 3.17 0.41
CA LEU A 65 -6.53 2.44 1.53
C LEU A 65 -7.16 2.89 2.84
N ALA A 66 -7.34 4.20 3.02
CA ALA A 66 -8.08 4.78 4.13
C ALA A 66 -8.73 6.10 3.71
N SER A 67 -9.86 6.44 4.34
CA SER A 67 -10.57 7.70 4.17
C SER A 67 -11.37 8.05 5.42
N GLY A 68 -11.72 9.32 5.60
CA GLY A 68 -12.50 9.77 6.75
C GLY A 68 -11.67 9.83 8.04
N LEU A 69 -10.34 9.93 7.92
CA LEU A 69 -9.46 10.18 9.06
C LEU A 69 -9.65 11.62 9.55
N SER A 70 -9.35 11.87 10.82
CA SER A 70 -9.22 13.24 11.32
C SER A 70 -8.19 14.00 10.49
N LYS A 71 -8.40 15.29 10.18
CA LYS A 71 -7.37 16.08 9.49
C LYS A 71 -6.14 16.19 10.38
N GLY A 72 -5.03 15.56 9.98
CA GLY A 72 -3.86 15.48 10.85
C GLY A 72 -2.68 14.78 10.20
N LYS A 73 -1.65 14.50 11.01
CA LYS A 73 -0.52 13.67 10.62
C LYS A 73 -0.89 12.21 10.88
N HIS A 74 -0.62 11.35 9.91
CA HIS A 74 -0.86 9.93 9.97
C HIS A 74 0.32 9.15 9.39
N GLN A 75 0.47 7.92 9.84
CA GLN A 75 1.35 6.94 9.21
C GLN A 75 0.51 5.85 8.55
N LEU A 76 0.78 5.58 7.27
CA LEU A 76 0.28 4.41 6.57
C LEU A 76 1.38 3.35 6.51
N GLN A 77 1.02 2.10 6.80
CA GLN A 77 1.76 0.92 6.37
C GLN A 77 0.85 0.00 5.55
N LEU A 78 1.26 -0.29 4.32
CA LEU A 78 0.68 -1.34 3.49
C LEU A 78 1.55 -2.60 3.61
N PHE A 79 1.08 -3.60 4.35
CA PHE A 79 1.83 -4.80 4.72
C PHE A 79 1.33 -6.02 3.94
N LYS A 80 2.19 -6.67 3.14
CA LYS A 80 1.82 -7.89 2.40
C LYS A 80 1.69 -9.08 3.36
N ARG A 81 0.52 -9.75 3.36
CA ARG A 81 0.25 -10.93 4.19
C ARG A 81 0.64 -12.24 3.51
N THR A 82 0.49 -12.29 2.19
CA THR A 82 0.60 -13.51 1.39
C THR A 82 2.02 -13.76 0.92
N GLU A 83 2.35 -15.04 0.74
CA GLU A 83 3.68 -15.49 0.31
C GLU A 83 3.88 -15.33 -1.20
N TYR A 84 5.09 -15.67 -1.66
CA TYR A 84 5.52 -15.51 -3.05
C TYR A 84 4.62 -16.23 -4.06
N ASP A 85 4.18 -17.45 -3.77
CA ASP A 85 3.42 -18.29 -4.71
C ASP A 85 2.06 -17.70 -5.10
N TRP A 86 1.53 -16.80 -4.25
CA TRP A 86 0.28 -16.08 -4.46
C TRP A 86 0.41 -14.94 -5.49
N GLY A 87 1.63 -14.70 -5.98
CA GLY A 87 1.94 -13.74 -7.03
C GLY A 87 2.51 -12.44 -6.49
N ARG A 88 2.92 -11.60 -7.44
CA ARG A 88 3.46 -10.26 -7.19
C ARG A 88 2.35 -9.21 -7.17
N THR A 89 2.64 -8.07 -6.56
CA THR A 89 1.83 -6.85 -6.71
C THR A 89 2.73 -5.71 -7.13
N TRP A 90 2.32 -4.96 -8.15
CA TRP A 90 3.00 -3.74 -8.58
C TRP A 90 2.30 -2.51 -8.01
N ILE A 91 3.07 -1.61 -7.43
CA ILE A 91 2.62 -0.33 -6.90
C ILE A 91 3.09 0.77 -7.83
N PHE A 92 2.15 1.47 -8.47
CA PHE A 92 2.44 2.54 -9.42
C PHE A 92 2.46 3.92 -8.77
N SER A 93 1.56 4.15 -7.80
CA SER A 93 1.46 5.43 -7.12
C SER A 93 0.83 5.30 -5.74
N LEU A 94 1.19 6.23 -4.86
CA LEU A 94 0.52 6.53 -3.61
C LEU A 94 0.06 7.99 -3.67
N SER A 95 -1.21 8.24 -3.40
CA SER A 95 -1.80 9.57 -3.43
C SER A 95 -2.47 9.87 -2.10
N VAL A 96 -2.27 11.08 -1.60
CA VAL A 96 -2.86 11.59 -0.37
C VAL A 96 -3.62 12.87 -0.67
N ASP A 97 -4.67 13.16 0.08
CA ASP A 97 -5.48 14.38 -0.06
C ASP A 97 -4.82 15.65 0.54
N GLY A 98 -3.58 15.52 1.02
CA GLY A 98 -2.76 16.62 1.51
C GLY A 98 -1.31 16.47 1.08
N GLN A 99 -0.39 16.33 2.04
CA GLN A 99 1.03 16.34 1.77
C GLN A 99 1.73 15.09 2.31
N LEU A 100 2.65 14.52 1.53
CA LEU A 100 3.60 13.53 2.03
C LEU A 100 4.60 14.21 2.97
N LEU A 101 4.92 13.53 4.06
CA LEU A 101 5.90 13.97 5.05
C LEU A 101 7.19 13.15 4.88
N PRO A 102 8.30 13.54 5.53
CA PRO A 102 9.51 12.73 5.55
C PRO A 102 9.21 11.27 5.95
N PRO A 103 9.87 10.29 5.31
CA PRO A 103 9.67 8.89 5.63
C PRO A 103 10.04 8.60 7.10
N PRO A 104 9.42 7.60 7.72
CA PRO A 104 9.75 7.15 9.07
C PRO A 104 11.11 6.44 9.16
#